data_AF-A0AAT9HLK8-F1
#
_entry.id   AF-A0AAT9HLK8-F1
#
_cell.length_a   1.000
_cell.length_b   1.000
_cell.length_c   1.000
_cell.angle_alpha   90.00
_cell.angle_beta   90.00
_cell.angle_gamma   90.00
#
_symmetry.space_group_name_H-M   'P 1'
#
loop_
_entity.id
_entity.type
_entity.pdbx_description
1 polymer ?
#
loop_
_entity_poly.entity_id
_entity_poly.type
_entity_poly.pdbx_seq_one_letter_code
_entity_poly.pdbx_strand_id
1 'polypeptide(L)'
;MGWLRRNRVLLPGVSVLARQVAEVRAIADRRLHATVAKAARRAAPALPGDLVATLKTPEGKRHSELERMRRPPTRTTGTAMKAALQWVEDIATFRLGRVRLEQVPPNRMSALARYGLGTKAPKPERTPEPKRMAMLTAVMRHLEAKAVDDALDLFEILMATRLISTKRSTDKQRLSMLPQLERAARITAQISRVVIEELELIDETGCDVDTADLWRALEEIAPRAALSSAAATVVSLVPEDDDTAETALRGALALRYNTVRPFLSLLGESKALDAAPGGRRILTGVQRLLSTVSDSTLAINAAEMLTRTDNALAALPGPPCQPRQHVGAGIPAAAARG
;
A
#
# COMPACT_ATOMS: atom_id res chain seq x y z
N MET A 1 -21.87 -27.40 -42.46
CA MET A 1 -22.67 -28.48 -43.09
C MET A 1 -22.98 -28.27 -44.58
N GLY A 2 -23.20 -27.04 -45.07
CA GLY A 2 -23.59 -26.80 -46.47
C GLY A 2 -22.56 -27.12 -47.56
N TRP A 3 -21.25 -27.15 -47.24
CA TRP A 3 -20.21 -27.55 -48.20
C TRP A 3 -20.17 -29.06 -48.43
N LEU A 4 -20.28 -29.85 -47.35
CA LEU A 4 -20.23 -31.32 -47.41
C LEU A 4 -21.44 -31.91 -48.15
N ARG A 5 -22.63 -31.33 -47.96
CA ARG A 5 -23.86 -31.74 -48.69
C ARG A 5 -23.78 -31.40 -50.18
N ARG A 6 -23.25 -30.22 -50.54
CA ARG A 6 -23.05 -29.82 -51.94
C ARG A 6 -22.05 -30.70 -52.67
N ASN A 7 -21.02 -31.20 -51.97
CA ASN A 7 -20.00 -32.07 -52.56
C ASN A 7 -20.26 -33.58 -52.37
N ARG A 8 -21.47 -33.99 -51.92
CA ARG A 8 -21.86 -35.39 -51.68
C ARG A 8 -20.81 -36.22 -50.92
N VAL A 9 -20.11 -35.59 -49.96
CA VAL A 9 -19.04 -36.25 -49.20
C VAL A 9 -19.68 -37.21 -48.19
N LEU A 10 -19.49 -38.52 -48.39
CA LEU A 10 -19.82 -39.53 -47.39
C LEU A 10 -18.91 -39.32 -46.18
N LEU A 11 -19.50 -39.03 -45.03
CA LEU A 11 -18.74 -38.91 -43.79
C LEU A 11 -18.23 -40.29 -43.38
N PRO A 12 -16.94 -40.44 -43.05
CA PRO A 12 -16.43 -41.69 -42.53
C PRO A 12 -17.10 -41.99 -41.18
N GLY A 13 -17.19 -43.28 -40.81
CA GLY A 13 -17.77 -43.70 -39.54
C GLY A 13 -17.15 -42.96 -38.35
N VAL A 14 -17.90 -42.77 -37.27
CA VAL A 14 -17.52 -41.93 -36.11
C VAL A 14 -16.11 -42.25 -35.59
N SER A 15 -15.74 -43.53 -35.52
CA SER A 15 -14.41 -43.98 -35.09
C SER A 15 -13.28 -43.50 -36.03
N VAL A 16 -13.52 -43.50 -37.34
CA VAL A 16 -12.55 -43.03 -38.34
C VAL A 16 -12.41 -41.52 -38.26
N LEU A 17 -13.51 -40.78 -38.12
CA LEU A 17 -13.48 -39.34 -37.91
C LEU A 17 -12.75 -38.97 -36.61
N ALA A 18 -13.03 -39.66 -35.51
CA ALA A 18 -12.35 -39.45 -34.23
C ALA A 18 -10.83 -39.68 -34.35
N ARG A 19 -10.41 -40.73 -35.06
CA ARG A 19 -8.99 -41.01 -35.34
C ARG A 19 -8.35 -39.90 -36.17
N GLN A 20 -8.99 -39.44 -37.25
CA GLN A 20 -8.48 -38.35 -38.08
C GLN A 20 -8.36 -37.05 -37.28
N VAL A 21 -9.37 -36.70 -36.48
CA VAL A 21 -9.33 -35.52 -35.60
C VAL A 21 -8.19 -35.64 -34.57
N ALA A 22 -8.00 -36.82 -33.97
CA ALA A 22 -6.91 -37.06 -33.03
C ALA A 22 -5.54 -36.91 -33.70
N GLU A 23 -5.38 -37.40 -34.93
CA GLU A 23 -4.14 -37.29 -35.70
C GLU A 23 -3.83 -35.83 -36.05
N VAL A 24 -4.80 -35.08 -36.56
CA VAL A 24 -4.64 -33.64 -36.85
C VAL A 24 -4.27 -32.86 -35.59
N ARG A 25 -4.92 -33.17 -34.45
CA ARG A 25 -4.57 -32.58 -33.15
C ARG A 25 -3.14 -32.93 -32.74
N ALA A 26 -2.71 -34.18 -32.89
CA ALA A 26 -1.34 -34.59 -32.57
C ALA A 26 -0.29 -33.90 -33.47
N ILE A 27 -0.60 -33.65 -34.74
CA ILE A 27 0.25 -32.87 -35.65
C ILE A 27 0.33 -31.41 -35.19
N ALA A 28 -0.82 -30.79 -34.87
CA ALA A 28 -0.87 -29.42 -34.36
C ALA A 28 -0.07 -29.26 -33.06
N ASP A 29 -0.14 -30.25 -32.16
CA ASP A 29 0.57 -30.25 -30.89
C ASP A 29 2.08 -30.38 -31.07
N ARG A 30 2.52 -31.25 -31.99
CA ARG A 30 3.94 -31.34 -32.35
C ARG A 30 4.47 -30.01 -32.90
N ARG A 31 3.70 -29.34 -33.77
CA ARG A 31 4.05 -28.01 -34.28
C ARG A 31 4.14 -26.97 -33.17
N LEU A 32 3.14 -26.93 -32.28
CA LEU A 32 3.15 -26.04 -31.12
C LEU A 32 4.39 -26.25 -30.25
N HIS A 33 4.70 -27.50 -29.89
CA HIS A 33 5.86 -27.81 -29.06
C HIS A 33 7.16 -27.37 -29.74
N ALA A 34 7.30 -27.63 -31.04
CA ALA A 34 8.46 -27.20 -31.82
C ALA A 34 8.60 -25.66 -31.85
N THR A 35 7.49 -24.93 -32.05
CA THR A 35 7.47 -23.46 -32.03
C THR A 35 7.92 -22.91 -30.68
N VAL A 36 7.38 -23.42 -29.58
CA VAL A 36 7.77 -22.98 -28.22
C VAL A 36 9.24 -23.30 -27.95
N ALA A 37 9.70 -24.53 -28.24
CA ALA A 37 11.09 -24.92 -28.03
C ALA A 37 12.08 -24.09 -28.87
N LYS A 38 11.69 -23.74 -30.10
CA LYS A 38 12.48 -22.84 -30.96
C LYS A 38 12.49 -21.41 -30.43
N ALA A 39 11.36 -20.92 -29.93
CA ALA A 39 11.27 -19.60 -29.31
C ALA A 39 12.15 -19.50 -28.04
N ALA A 40 12.13 -20.52 -27.18
CA ALA A 40 12.97 -20.59 -25.98
C ALA A 40 14.47 -20.56 -26.35
N ARG A 41 14.90 -21.38 -27.31
CA ARG A 41 16.29 -21.38 -27.82
C ARG A 41 16.71 -20.03 -28.40
N ARG A 42 15.82 -19.36 -29.13
CA ARG A 42 16.08 -18.03 -29.72
C ARG A 42 16.18 -16.92 -28.68
N ALA A 43 15.40 -17.02 -27.60
CA ALA A 43 15.40 -16.02 -26.53
C ALA A 43 16.71 -16.03 -25.72
N ALA A 44 17.22 -17.23 -25.43
CA ALA A 44 18.54 -17.41 -24.83
C ALA A 44 19.07 -18.84 -25.12
N PRO A 45 20.31 -18.99 -25.63
CA PRO A 45 20.88 -20.30 -25.92
C PRO A 45 21.00 -21.22 -24.69
N ALA A 46 21.25 -20.66 -23.50
CA ALA A 46 21.39 -21.40 -22.24
C ALA A 46 20.05 -21.84 -21.62
N LEU A 47 18.96 -21.11 -21.91
CA LEU A 47 17.66 -21.31 -21.26
C LEU A 47 17.14 -22.76 -21.31
N PRO A 48 17.25 -23.51 -22.42
CA PRO A 48 16.87 -24.92 -22.42
C PRO A 48 17.63 -25.77 -21.41
N GLY A 49 18.93 -25.52 -21.26
CA GLY A 49 19.78 -26.21 -20.29
C GLY A 49 19.38 -25.85 -18.86
N ASP A 50 19.20 -24.56 -18.60
CA ASP A 50 18.80 -24.05 -17.28
C ASP A 50 17.44 -24.61 -16.85
N LEU A 51 16.46 -24.63 -17.77
CA LEU A 51 15.14 -25.19 -17.52
C LEU A 51 15.20 -26.70 -17.22
N VAL A 52 16.02 -27.45 -17.95
CA VAL A 52 16.21 -28.89 -17.68
C VAL A 52 16.94 -29.11 -16.36
N ALA A 53 17.90 -28.26 -15.99
CA ALA A 53 18.60 -28.33 -14.73
C ALA A 53 17.65 -28.21 -13.52
N THR A 54 16.53 -27.48 -13.67
CA THR A 54 15.52 -27.37 -12.60
C THR A 54 14.85 -28.71 -12.24
N LEU A 55 14.92 -29.71 -13.12
CA LEU A 55 14.37 -31.05 -12.86
C LEU A 55 15.23 -31.88 -11.93
N LYS A 56 16.52 -31.55 -11.79
CA LYS A 56 17.44 -32.29 -10.94
C LYS A 56 17.15 -32.00 -9.47
N THR A 57 17.27 -33.03 -8.65
CA THR A 57 17.23 -32.91 -7.19
C THR A 57 18.64 -32.69 -6.68
N PRO A 58 18.94 -31.56 -6.02
CA PRO A 58 20.25 -31.33 -5.42
C PRO A 58 20.55 -32.37 -4.33
N GLU A 59 21.81 -32.71 -4.13
CA GLU A 59 22.22 -33.64 -3.08
C GLU A 59 21.73 -33.19 -1.70
N GLY A 60 21.18 -34.12 -0.92
CA GLY A 60 20.62 -33.83 0.41
C GLY A 60 19.25 -33.15 0.43
N LYS A 61 18.67 -32.77 -0.72
CA LYS A 61 17.31 -32.18 -0.78
C LYS A 61 16.26 -33.22 -1.17
N ARG A 62 15.04 -33.07 -0.64
CA ARG A 62 13.88 -33.94 -0.97
C ARG A 62 13.14 -33.54 -2.25
N HIS A 63 13.37 -32.33 -2.75
CA HIS A 63 12.62 -31.75 -3.86
C HIS A 63 13.58 -31.16 -4.89
N SER A 64 13.23 -31.30 -6.17
CA SER A 64 13.90 -30.61 -7.26
C SER A 64 13.65 -29.10 -7.19
N GLU A 65 14.48 -28.32 -7.88
CA GLU A 65 14.33 -26.87 -7.95
C GLU A 65 12.95 -26.49 -8.51
N LEU A 66 12.46 -27.21 -9.53
CA LEU A 66 11.12 -27.02 -10.08
C LEU A 66 10.02 -27.31 -9.05
N GLU A 67 10.19 -28.34 -8.21
CA GLU A 67 9.23 -28.64 -7.15
C GLU A 67 9.25 -27.60 -6.02
N ARG A 68 10.43 -27.04 -5.69
CA ARG A 68 10.51 -25.91 -4.76
C ARG A 68 9.77 -24.70 -5.32
N MET A 69 10.01 -24.35 -6.58
CA MET A 69 9.36 -23.21 -7.23
C MET A 69 7.85 -23.39 -7.44
N ARG A 70 7.29 -24.59 -7.26
CA ARG A 70 5.83 -24.80 -7.30
C ARG A 70 5.14 -24.55 -5.96
N ARG A 71 5.90 -24.31 -4.90
CA ARG A 71 5.36 -24.14 -3.55
C ARG A 71 5.40 -22.67 -3.17
N PRO A 72 4.27 -21.95 -3.31
CA PRO A 72 4.19 -20.59 -2.81
C PRO A 72 4.36 -20.58 -1.28
N PRO A 73 4.85 -19.47 -0.72
CA PRO A 73 4.82 -19.24 0.73
C PRO A 73 3.36 -19.20 1.21
N THR A 74 3.07 -19.87 2.34
CA THR A 74 1.69 -20.06 2.84
C THR A 74 1.32 -19.18 4.03
N ARG A 75 2.30 -18.49 4.64
CA ARG A 75 2.07 -17.67 5.83
C ARG A 75 1.84 -16.21 5.45
N THR A 76 1.04 -15.50 6.24
CA THR A 76 0.78 -14.05 6.07
C THR A 76 1.64 -13.23 7.03
N THR A 77 2.96 -13.45 6.98
CA THR A 77 3.94 -12.77 7.84
C THR A 77 4.95 -11.97 7.01
N GLY A 78 5.65 -11.01 7.64
CA GLY A 78 6.72 -10.28 6.95
C GLY A 78 7.85 -11.19 6.43
N THR A 79 8.16 -12.26 7.16
CA THR A 79 9.10 -13.30 6.70
C THR A 79 8.60 -14.05 5.47
N ALA A 80 7.29 -14.29 5.37
CA ALA A 80 6.69 -14.92 4.21
C ALA A 80 6.68 -13.98 2.99
N MET A 81 6.55 -12.66 3.20
CA MET A 81 6.70 -11.68 2.13
C MET A 81 8.12 -11.70 1.54
N LYS A 82 9.16 -11.71 2.40
CA LYS A 82 10.55 -11.88 1.92
C LYS A 82 10.70 -13.16 1.10
N ALA A 83 10.11 -14.27 1.56
CA ALA A 83 10.13 -15.53 0.83
C ALA A 83 9.35 -15.46 -0.50
N ALA A 84 8.23 -14.74 -0.58
CA ALA A 84 7.46 -14.53 -1.81
C ALA A 84 8.26 -13.74 -2.84
N LEU A 85 8.94 -12.68 -2.41
CA LEU A 85 9.77 -11.85 -3.29
C LEU A 85 11.02 -12.59 -3.76
N GLN A 86 11.66 -13.36 -2.89
CA GLN A 86 12.75 -14.27 -3.29
C GLN A 86 12.26 -15.30 -4.31
N TRP A 87 11.06 -15.85 -4.11
CA TRP A 87 10.46 -16.80 -5.05
C TRP A 87 10.19 -16.17 -6.42
N VAL A 88 9.74 -14.92 -6.46
CA VAL A 88 9.62 -14.13 -7.69
C VAL A 88 10.99 -13.97 -8.37
N GLU A 89 12.04 -13.62 -7.63
CA GLU A 89 13.39 -13.43 -8.17
C GLU A 89 14.01 -14.73 -8.71
N ASP A 90 13.86 -15.83 -7.97
CA ASP A 90 14.29 -17.17 -8.37
C ASP A 90 13.69 -17.54 -9.75
N ILE A 91 12.40 -17.26 -9.97
CA ILE A 91 11.72 -17.53 -11.25
C ILE A 91 12.09 -16.48 -12.32
N ALA A 92 12.24 -15.22 -11.95
CA ALA A 92 12.59 -14.13 -12.87
C ALA A 92 14.00 -14.28 -13.48
N THR A 93 14.89 -15.02 -12.81
CA THR A 93 16.23 -15.38 -13.31
C THR A 93 16.19 -16.02 -14.71
N PHE A 94 15.13 -16.78 -15.02
CA PHE A 94 14.94 -17.42 -16.33
C PHE A 94 14.48 -16.46 -17.44
N ARG A 95 14.09 -15.21 -17.09
CA ARG A 95 13.73 -14.12 -18.01
C ARG A 95 12.78 -14.54 -19.13
N LEU A 96 11.73 -15.28 -18.78
CA LEU A 96 10.81 -15.91 -19.73
C LEU A 96 9.97 -14.91 -20.53
N GLY A 97 9.88 -13.66 -20.08
CA GLY A 97 9.33 -12.56 -20.87
C GLY A 97 10.04 -12.33 -22.22
N ARG A 98 11.28 -12.79 -22.40
CA ARG A 98 12.00 -12.72 -23.69
C ARG A 98 11.53 -13.76 -24.71
N VAL A 99 10.83 -14.81 -24.25
CA VAL A 99 10.33 -15.86 -25.12
C VAL A 99 9.10 -15.33 -25.86
N ARG A 100 9.29 -14.99 -27.14
CA ARG A 100 8.20 -14.50 -28.00
C ARG A 100 7.27 -15.65 -28.36
N LEU A 101 6.08 -15.66 -27.76
CA LEU A 101 5.07 -16.72 -27.89
C LEU A 101 3.79 -16.25 -28.61
N GLU A 102 3.82 -15.12 -29.31
CA GLU A 102 2.68 -14.51 -30.00
C GLU A 102 1.99 -15.47 -31.00
N GLN A 103 2.76 -16.38 -31.60
CA GLN A 103 2.26 -17.38 -32.56
C GLN A 103 1.56 -18.58 -31.89
N VAL A 104 1.60 -18.68 -30.56
CA VAL A 104 1.04 -19.80 -29.80
C VAL A 104 -0.21 -19.32 -29.05
N PRO A 105 -1.37 -19.96 -29.27
CA PRO A 105 -2.58 -19.55 -28.56
C PRO A 105 -2.43 -19.65 -27.04
N PRO A 106 -2.83 -18.63 -26.26
CA PRO A 106 -2.63 -18.59 -24.81
C PRO A 106 -3.31 -19.77 -24.10
N ASN A 107 -4.51 -20.15 -24.55
CA ASN A 107 -5.24 -21.31 -24.01
C ASN A 107 -4.44 -22.63 -24.13
N ARG A 108 -3.65 -22.79 -25.19
CA ARG A 108 -2.81 -23.99 -25.38
C ARG A 108 -1.59 -23.94 -24.46
N MET A 109 -0.99 -22.77 -24.28
CA MET A 109 0.08 -22.57 -23.29
C MET A 109 -0.42 -22.85 -21.87
N SER A 110 -1.58 -22.34 -21.48
CA SER A 110 -2.17 -22.59 -20.16
C SER A 110 -2.52 -24.07 -19.98
N ALA A 111 -3.05 -24.75 -21.00
CA ALA A 111 -3.31 -26.18 -20.93
C ALA A 111 -2.02 -27.00 -20.74
N LEU A 112 -0.95 -26.63 -21.46
CA LEU A 112 0.35 -27.27 -21.33
C LEU A 112 0.98 -27.02 -19.95
N ALA A 113 0.85 -25.80 -19.42
CA ALA A 113 1.29 -25.45 -18.07
C ALA A 113 0.54 -26.26 -17.00
N ARG A 114 -0.79 -26.32 -17.06
CA ARG A 114 -1.61 -27.13 -16.13
C ARG A 114 -1.22 -28.60 -16.17
N TYR A 115 -1.03 -29.15 -17.37
CA TYR A 115 -0.53 -30.52 -17.53
C TYR A 115 0.83 -30.70 -16.85
N GLY A 116 1.78 -29.79 -17.09
CA GLY A 116 3.11 -29.87 -16.48
C GLY A 116 3.10 -29.71 -14.96
N LEU A 117 2.28 -28.81 -14.41
CA LEU A 117 2.10 -28.61 -12.97
C LEU A 117 1.53 -29.85 -12.27
N GLY A 118 0.63 -30.57 -12.91
CA GLY A 118 0.06 -31.82 -12.40
C GLY A 118 1.03 -33.02 -12.43
N THR A 119 2.26 -32.85 -12.93
CA THR A 119 3.24 -33.93 -13.06
C THR A 119 4.49 -33.68 -12.23
N LYS A 120 5.00 -34.70 -11.54
CA LYS A 120 6.27 -34.66 -10.78
C LYS A 120 7.47 -34.68 -11.72
N ALA A 121 8.63 -34.19 -11.27
CA ALA A 121 9.86 -34.01 -12.06
C ALA A 121 10.33 -35.23 -12.91
N PRO A 122 10.13 -36.51 -12.51
CA PRO A 122 10.53 -37.65 -13.35
C PRO A 122 9.77 -37.78 -14.67
N LYS A 123 8.54 -37.22 -14.75
CA LYS A 123 7.71 -37.29 -15.96
C LYS A 123 8.14 -36.30 -17.07
N PRO A 124 8.37 -34.99 -16.81
CA PRO A 124 8.97 -34.11 -17.79
C PRO A 124 10.36 -34.58 -18.21
N GLU A 125 11.16 -35.18 -17.32
CA GLU A 125 12.48 -35.72 -17.66
C GLU A 125 12.42 -36.78 -18.79
N ARG A 126 11.49 -37.74 -18.67
CA ARG A 126 11.24 -38.81 -19.67
C ARG A 126 10.50 -38.35 -20.92
N THR A 127 10.03 -37.10 -20.97
CA THR A 127 9.30 -36.59 -22.13
C THR A 127 10.28 -36.29 -23.27
N PRO A 128 10.03 -36.74 -24.51
CA PRO A 128 10.91 -36.45 -25.63
C PRO A 128 10.88 -34.96 -26.02
N GLU A 129 11.98 -34.45 -26.57
CA GLU A 129 12.00 -33.16 -27.24
C GLU A 129 11.12 -33.20 -28.51
N PRO A 130 10.45 -32.10 -28.91
CA PRO A 130 10.45 -30.75 -28.31
C PRO A 130 9.41 -30.55 -27.20
N LYS A 131 8.63 -31.59 -26.85
CA LYS A 131 7.50 -31.49 -25.91
C LYS A 131 7.95 -31.15 -24.50
N ARG A 132 9.08 -31.72 -24.04
CA ARG A 132 9.66 -31.40 -22.73
C ARG A 132 9.96 -29.92 -22.58
N MET A 133 10.67 -29.33 -23.54
CA MET A 133 11.01 -27.90 -23.51
C MET A 133 9.78 -27.01 -23.53
N ALA A 134 8.80 -27.34 -24.38
CA ALA A 134 7.55 -26.58 -24.44
C ALA A 134 6.80 -26.64 -23.09
N MET A 135 6.78 -27.81 -22.44
CA MET A 135 6.14 -28.00 -21.15
C MET A 135 6.86 -27.25 -20.03
N LEU A 136 8.19 -27.31 -19.94
CA LEU A 136 8.96 -26.56 -18.95
C LEU A 136 8.79 -25.05 -19.12
N THR A 137 8.86 -24.58 -20.37
CA THR A 137 8.62 -23.16 -20.70
C THR A 137 7.22 -22.72 -20.27
N ALA A 138 6.20 -23.53 -20.55
CA ALA A 138 4.82 -23.24 -20.16
C ALA A 138 4.64 -23.21 -18.63
N VAL A 139 5.19 -24.20 -17.91
CA VAL A 139 5.14 -24.25 -16.45
C VAL A 139 5.83 -23.04 -15.84
N MET A 140 7.04 -22.74 -16.26
CA MET A 140 7.79 -21.63 -15.66
C MET A 140 7.16 -20.27 -15.99
N ARG A 141 6.61 -20.08 -17.20
CA ARG A 141 5.88 -18.85 -17.54
C ARG A 141 4.60 -18.68 -16.70
N HIS A 142 3.94 -19.78 -16.36
CA HIS A 142 2.80 -19.77 -15.46
C HIS A 142 3.23 -19.48 -14.01
N LEU A 143 4.33 -20.08 -13.54
CA LEU A 143 4.87 -19.82 -12.20
C LEU A 143 5.35 -18.37 -12.05
N GLU A 144 5.91 -17.77 -13.11
CA GLU A 144 6.32 -16.36 -13.11
C GLU A 144 5.13 -15.43 -12.84
N ALA A 145 4.03 -15.60 -13.58
CA ALA A 145 2.80 -14.85 -13.35
C ALA A 145 2.24 -15.11 -11.95
N LYS A 146 2.14 -16.39 -11.56
CA LYS A 146 1.61 -16.79 -10.25
C LYS A 146 2.43 -16.23 -9.08
N ALA A 147 3.76 -16.23 -9.18
CA ALA A 147 4.62 -15.73 -8.11
C ALA A 147 4.45 -14.23 -7.92
N VAL A 148 4.32 -13.47 -9.02
CA VAL A 148 4.02 -12.04 -8.96
C VAL A 148 2.64 -11.79 -8.35
N ASP A 149 1.61 -12.50 -8.80
CA ASP A 149 0.24 -12.37 -8.28
C ASP A 149 0.20 -12.71 -6.77
N ASP A 150 0.75 -13.87 -6.36
CA ASP A 150 0.76 -14.30 -4.96
C ASP A 150 1.55 -13.31 -4.07
N ALA A 151 2.62 -12.69 -4.58
CA ALA A 151 3.37 -11.67 -3.84
C ALA A 151 2.58 -10.36 -3.69
N LEU A 152 1.84 -9.94 -4.72
CA LEU A 152 0.98 -8.76 -4.66
C LEU A 152 -0.23 -8.99 -3.74
N ASP A 153 -0.86 -10.17 -3.81
CA ASP A 153 -1.96 -10.55 -2.91
C ASP A 153 -1.51 -10.55 -1.44
N LEU A 154 -0.33 -11.12 -1.17
CA LEU A 154 0.24 -11.11 0.18
C LEU A 154 0.58 -9.67 0.63
N PHE A 155 1.03 -8.82 -0.27
CA PHE A 155 1.30 -7.41 0.01
C PHE A 155 0.01 -6.69 0.41
N GLU A 156 -1.05 -6.87 -0.36
CA GLU A 156 -2.36 -6.29 -0.08
C GLU A 156 -2.86 -6.72 1.31
N ILE A 157 -2.81 -8.02 1.62
CA ILE A 157 -3.23 -8.54 2.93
C ILE A 157 -2.42 -7.94 4.07
N LEU A 158 -1.10 -7.83 3.90
CA LEU A 158 -0.22 -7.26 4.93
C LEU A 158 -0.45 -5.76 5.11
N MET A 159 -0.67 -5.01 4.03
CA MET A 159 -1.00 -3.59 4.09
C MET A 159 -2.36 -3.39 4.77
N ALA A 160 -3.36 -4.18 4.39
CA ALA A 160 -4.67 -4.15 5.02
C ALA A 160 -4.56 -4.44 6.52
N THR A 161 -3.91 -5.53 6.93
CA THR A 161 -3.82 -5.88 8.36
C THR A 161 -2.95 -4.92 9.17
N ARG A 162 -1.83 -4.43 8.62
CA ARG A 162 -0.91 -3.55 9.38
C ARG A 162 -1.32 -2.09 9.38
N LEU A 163 -1.93 -1.57 8.31
CA LEU A 163 -2.32 -0.16 8.20
C LEU A 163 -3.78 0.06 8.63
N ILE A 164 -4.72 -0.82 8.28
CA ILE A 164 -6.13 -0.65 8.70
C ILE A 164 -6.25 -0.85 10.22
N SER A 165 -5.45 -1.73 10.82
CA SER A 165 -5.39 -1.85 12.29
C SER A 165 -4.92 -0.56 12.96
N THR A 166 -4.00 0.19 12.35
CA THR A 166 -3.58 1.49 12.92
C THR A 166 -4.70 2.52 12.88
N LYS A 167 -5.41 2.64 11.76
CA LYS A 167 -6.59 3.53 11.69
C LYS A 167 -7.60 3.18 12.77
N ARG A 168 -7.96 1.90 12.90
CA ARG A 168 -8.87 1.42 13.96
C ARG A 168 -8.35 1.71 15.36
N SER A 169 -7.05 1.59 15.62
CA SER A 169 -6.49 1.90 16.94
C SER A 169 -6.52 3.41 17.24
N THR A 170 -6.21 4.25 16.25
CA THR A 170 -6.27 5.71 16.38
C THR A 170 -7.72 6.17 16.59
N ASP A 171 -8.67 5.61 15.84
CA ASP A 171 -10.10 5.89 16.00
C ASP A 171 -10.58 5.45 17.40
N LYS A 172 -10.19 4.25 17.86
CA LYS A 172 -10.51 3.77 19.21
C LYS A 172 -9.93 4.69 20.30
N GLN A 173 -8.69 5.14 20.11
CA GLN A 173 -8.04 6.07 21.04
C GLN A 173 -8.80 7.41 21.08
N ARG A 174 -9.18 7.97 19.92
CA ARG A 174 -10.02 9.19 19.86
C ARG A 174 -11.35 9.02 20.57
N LEU A 175 -12.05 7.92 20.31
CA LEU A 175 -13.31 7.60 20.99
C LEU A 175 -13.13 7.51 22.51
N SER A 176 -11.98 7.00 22.99
CA SER A 176 -11.69 6.97 24.44
C SER A 176 -11.40 8.34 25.05
N MET A 177 -10.98 9.33 24.25
CA MET A 177 -10.73 10.71 24.71
C MET A 177 -12.00 11.57 24.72
N LEU A 178 -13.09 11.14 24.07
CA LEU A 178 -14.36 11.90 24.00
C LEU A 178 -14.91 12.30 25.37
N PRO A 179 -14.96 11.43 26.40
CA PRO A 179 -15.51 11.82 27.71
C PRO A 179 -14.66 12.87 28.44
N GLN A 180 -13.36 12.95 28.13
CA GLN A 180 -12.50 14.01 28.65
C GLN A 180 -12.75 15.33 27.93
N LEU A 181 -12.89 15.27 26.60
CA LEU A 181 -13.25 16.43 25.78
C LEU A 181 -14.62 17.00 26.17
N GLU A 182 -15.65 16.16 26.33
CA GLU A 182 -16.99 16.60 26.74
C GLU A 182 -17.00 17.34 28.08
N ARG A 183 -16.21 16.87 29.05
CA ARG A 183 -16.06 17.55 30.35
C ARG A 183 -15.37 18.89 30.20
N ALA A 184 -14.25 18.93 29.47
CA ALA A 184 -13.49 20.17 29.26
C ALA A 184 -14.29 21.20 28.44
N ALA A 185 -15.00 20.76 27.40
CA ALA A 185 -15.87 21.60 26.57
C ALA A 185 -17.06 22.15 27.37
N ARG A 186 -17.66 21.36 28.26
CA ARG A 186 -18.77 21.84 29.13
C ARG A 186 -18.32 22.95 30.06
N ILE A 187 -17.17 22.77 30.72
CA ILE A 187 -16.59 23.80 31.60
C ILE A 187 -16.29 25.06 30.77
N THR A 188 -15.66 24.92 29.61
CA THR A 188 -15.32 26.05 28.73
C THR A 188 -16.57 26.79 28.22
N ALA A 189 -17.62 26.06 27.85
CA ALA A 189 -18.90 26.63 27.42
C ALA A 189 -19.58 27.43 28.54
N GLN A 190 -19.58 26.89 29.77
CA GLN A 190 -20.13 27.59 30.94
C GLN A 190 -19.36 28.88 31.25
N ILE A 191 -18.02 28.86 31.19
CA ILE A 191 -17.19 30.06 31.32
C ILE A 191 -17.56 31.08 30.24
N SER A 192 -17.60 30.66 28.97
CA SER A 192 -17.88 31.56 27.86
C SER A 192 -19.24 32.21 27.97
N ARG A 193 -20.25 31.49 28.46
CA ARG A 193 -21.59 32.01 28.67
C ARG A 193 -21.61 33.13 29.71
N VAL A 194 -20.99 32.91 30.88
CA VAL A 194 -20.91 33.95 31.92
C VAL A 194 -20.18 35.18 31.40
N VAL A 195 -19.06 35.00 30.70
CA VAL A 195 -18.31 36.13 30.14
C VAL A 195 -19.13 36.89 29.09
N ILE A 196 -19.88 36.20 28.22
CA ILE A 196 -20.73 36.84 27.22
C ILE A 196 -21.89 37.60 27.89
N GLU A 197 -22.59 36.98 28.85
CA GLU A 197 -23.69 37.62 29.58
C GLU A 197 -23.22 38.90 30.30
N GLU A 198 -22.03 38.87 30.94
CA GLU A 198 -21.44 40.05 31.58
C GLU A 198 -21.02 41.13 30.57
N LEU A 199 -20.49 40.76 29.40
CA LEU A 199 -20.15 41.71 28.34
C LEU A 199 -21.40 42.36 27.72
N GLU A 200 -22.48 41.60 27.52
CA GLU A 200 -23.76 42.13 27.03
C GLU A 200 -24.36 43.13 28.03
N LEU A 201 -24.26 42.85 29.34
CA LEU A 201 -24.68 43.77 30.40
C LEU A 201 -23.89 45.08 30.39
N ILE A 202 -22.59 45.06 30.07
CA ILE A 202 -21.77 46.28 29.89
C ILE A 202 -22.32 47.10 28.72
N ASP A 203 -22.59 46.48 27.58
CA ASP A 203 -23.09 47.17 26.40
C ASP A 203 -24.48 47.80 26.65
N GLU A 204 -25.32 47.16 27.47
CA GLU A 204 -26.64 47.67 27.83
C GLU A 204 -26.61 48.77 28.91
N THR A 205 -25.72 48.67 29.90
CA THR A 205 -25.72 49.56 31.07
C THR A 205 -24.65 50.64 31.04
N GLY A 206 -23.61 50.49 30.20
CA GLY A 206 -22.46 51.40 30.11
C GLY A 206 -21.55 51.39 31.35
N CYS A 207 -21.75 50.43 32.26
CA CYS A 207 -20.97 50.26 33.48
C CYS A 207 -19.73 49.39 33.21
N ASP A 208 -18.61 49.72 33.86
CA ASP A 208 -17.38 48.92 33.77
C ASP A 208 -17.51 47.64 34.62
N VAL A 209 -17.00 46.51 34.14
CA VAL A 209 -17.03 45.24 34.89
C VAL A 209 -15.90 45.20 35.91
N ASP A 210 -16.25 44.96 37.18
CA ASP A 210 -15.24 44.60 38.17
C ASP A 210 -14.73 43.18 37.89
N THR A 211 -13.48 43.11 37.47
CA THR A 211 -12.76 41.85 37.23
C THR A 211 -12.80 40.90 38.44
N ALA A 212 -12.90 41.41 39.68
CA ALA A 212 -13.01 40.60 40.88
C ALA A 212 -14.40 39.99 41.06
N ASP A 213 -15.46 40.68 40.64
CA ASP A 213 -16.83 40.14 40.58
C ASP A 213 -16.93 39.04 39.52
N LEU A 214 -16.37 39.28 38.32
CA LEU A 214 -16.33 38.29 37.24
C LEU A 214 -15.59 37.01 37.66
N TRP A 215 -14.44 37.13 38.31
CA TRP A 215 -13.71 35.96 38.81
C TRP A 215 -14.49 35.21 39.89
N ARG A 216 -15.23 35.91 40.76
CA ARG A 216 -16.11 35.26 41.74
C ARG A 216 -17.24 34.49 41.08
N ALA A 217 -17.89 35.05 40.06
CA ALA A 217 -18.92 34.36 39.28
C ALA A 217 -18.37 33.12 38.55
N LEU A 218 -17.14 33.19 38.03
CA LEU A 218 -16.47 32.05 37.38
C LEU A 218 -16.03 30.95 38.36
N GLU A 219 -15.62 31.30 39.59
CA GLU A 219 -15.23 30.35 40.63
C GLU A 219 -16.41 29.51 41.16
N GLU A 220 -17.65 30.00 41.02
CA GLU A 220 -18.86 29.20 41.29
C GLU A 220 -19.01 28.02 40.31
N ILE A 221 -18.48 28.13 39.09
CA ILE A 221 -18.52 27.07 38.07
C ILE A 221 -17.43 26.03 38.35
N ALA A 222 -16.17 26.47 38.47
CA ALA A 222 -15.06 25.60 38.86
C ALA A 222 -13.87 26.42 39.39
N PRO A 223 -12.97 25.81 40.19
CA PRO A 223 -11.75 26.47 40.65
C PRO A 223 -10.90 26.95 39.46
N ARG A 224 -10.22 28.09 39.60
CA ARG A 224 -9.38 28.69 38.55
C ARG A 224 -8.42 27.71 37.86
N ALA A 225 -7.82 26.79 38.62
CA ALA A 225 -6.93 25.75 38.09
C ALA A 225 -7.67 24.72 37.20
N ALA A 226 -8.93 24.42 37.50
CA ALA A 226 -9.77 23.55 36.69
C ALA A 226 -10.23 24.26 35.40
N LEU A 227 -10.52 25.56 35.46
CA LEU A 227 -10.85 26.38 34.29
C LEU A 227 -9.67 26.42 33.30
N SER A 228 -8.45 26.69 33.78
CA SER A 228 -7.25 26.70 32.93
C SER A 228 -6.92 25.31 32.36
N SER A 229 -7.11 24.26 33.16
CA SER A 229 -6.89 22.87 32.73
C SER A 229 -7.91 22.43 31.68
N ALA A 230 -9.17 22.84 31.81
CA ALA A 230 -10.22 22.57 30.83
C ALA A 230 -9.91 23.25 29.49
N ALA A 231 -9.55 24.55 29.51
CA ALA A 231 -9.15 25.27 28.30
C ALA A 231 -7.93 24.61 27.62
N ALA A 232 -6.89 24.28 28.39
CA ALA A 232 -5.70 23.58 27.86
C ALA A 232 -6.04 22.20 27.27
N THR A 233 -6.99 21.48 27.87
CA THR A 233 -7.46 20.17 27.38
C THR A 233 -8.22 20.31 26.07
N VAL A 234 -9.08 21.34 25.91
CA VAL A 234 -9.78 21.60 24.64
C VAL A 234 -8.78 21.94 23.54
N VAL A 235 -7.83 22.85 23.79
CA VAL A 235 -6.78 23.21 22.82
C VAL A 235 -5.92 21.99 22.43
N SER A 236 -5.60 21.12 23.38
CA SER A 236 -4.80 19.92 23.11
C SER A 236 -5.56 18.87 22.28
N LEU A 237 -6.86 18.71 22.51
CA LEU A 237 -7.66 17.67 21.86
C LEU A 237 -8.34 18.14 20.56
N VAL A 238 -8.51 19.46 20.40
CA VAL A 238 -9.09 20.10 19.22
C VAL A 238 -8.20 21.29 18.81
N PRO A 239 -7.06 21.04 18.16
CA PRO A 239 -6.25 22.11 17.57
C PRO A 239 -7.00 22.78 16.40
N GLU A 240 -6.69 24.04 16.11
CA GLU A 240 -7.44 24.88 15.15
C GLU A 240 -7.42 24.37 13.70
N ASP A 241 -6.51 23.46 13.36
CA ASP A 241 -6.43 22.89 12.02
C ASP A 241 -7.45 21.75 11.81
N ASP A 242 -8.34 21.93 10.83
CA ASP A 242 -9.34 20.93 10.39
C ASP A 242 -8.71 19.57 10.00
N ASP A 243 -7.41 19.55 9.67
CA ASP A 243 -6.66 18.36 9.25
C ASP A 243 -6.07 17.54 10.41
N THR A 244 -6.28 17.93 11.66
CA THR A 244 -5.74 17.23 12.87
C THR A 244 -6.08 15.74 12.91
N ALA A 245 -7.27 15.38 12.42
CA ALA A 245 -7.69 14.00 12.32
C ALA A 245 -6.79 13.18 11.37
N GLU A 246 -6.41 13.77 10.25
CA GLU A 246 -5.57 13.15 9.24
C GLU A 246 -4.08 13.19 9.65
N THR A 247 -3.63 14.30 10.25
CA THR A 247 -2.25 14.47 10.73
C THR A 247 -1.88 13.47 11.82
N ALA A 248 -2.75 13.22 12.80
CA ALA A 248 -2.46 12.21 13.82
C ALA A 248 -2.50 10.78 13.24
N LEU A 249 -3.32 10.52 12.22
CA LEU A 249 -3.31 9.25 11.50
C LEU A 249 -1.99 9.08 10.73
N ARG A 250 -1.53 10.12 10.03
CA ARG A 250 -0.22 10.13 9.35
C ARG A 250 0.93 9.87 10.33
N GLY A 251 0.91 10.49 11.51
CA GLY A 251 1.89 10.22 12.58
C GLY A 251 1.85 8.78 13.09
N ALA A 252 0.66 8.24 13.34
CA ALA A 252 0.49 6.84 13.77
C ALA A 252 0.94 5.84 12.69
N LEU A 253 0.70 6.13 11.42
CA LEU A 253 1.17 5.35 10.28
C LEU A 253 2.71 5.42 10.15
N ALA A 254 3.32 6.58 10.42
CA ALA A 254 4.77 6.75 10.39
C ALA A 254 5.49 5.83 11.41
N LEU A 255 4.90 5.58 12.59
CA LEU A 255 5.45 4.61 13.56
C LEU A 255 5.48 3.17 13.02
N ARG A 256 4.63 2.84 12.04
CA ARG A 256 4.64 1.54 11.36
C ARG A 256 5.52 1.52 10.12
N TYR A 257 6.11 2.63 9.73
CA TYR A 257 6.97 2.71 8.55
C TYR A 257 8.11 1.68 8.60
N ASN A 258 8.74 1.47 9.75
CA ASN A 258 9.79 0.45 9.92
C ASN A 258 9.29 -0.98 9.66
N THR A 259 7.99 -1.25 9.85
CA THR A 259 7.40 -2.56 9.52
C THR A 259 7.24 -2.72 8.02
N VAL A 260 6.97 -1.63 7.29
CA VAL A 260 6.66 -1.62 5.86
C VAL A 260 7.89 -1.38 4.98
N ARG A 261 8.89 -0.66 5.50
CA ARG A 261 10.12 -0.25 4.81
C ARG A 261 10.85 -1.41 4.13
N PRO A 262 11.11 -2.57 4.77
CA PRO A 262 11.77 -3.70 4.12
C PRO A 262 11.00 -4.25 2.92
N PHE A 263 9.67 -4.08 2.88
CA PHE A 263 8.85 -4.51 1.74
C PHE A 263 8.94 -3.52 0.59
N LEU A 264 8.94 -2.22 0.90
CA LEU A 264 9.03 -1.19 -0.13
C LEU A 264 10.38 -1.23 -0.84
N SER A 265 11.48 -1.43 -0.11
CA SER A 265 12.81 -1.57 -0.72
C SER A 265 12.83 -2.74 -1.71
N LEU A 266 12.29 -3.89 -1.31
CA LEU A 266 12.22 -5.07 -2.19
C LEU A 266 11.28 -4.88 -3.39
N LEU A 267 10.17 -4.15 -3.24
CA LEU A 267 9.27 -3.80 -4.34
C LEU A 267 9.94 -2.86 -5.35
N GLY A 268 10.69 -1.87 -4.88
CA GLY A 268 11.38 -0.89 -5.73
C GLY A 268 12.61 -1.46 -6.44
N GLU A 269 13.32 -2.39 -5.80
CA GLU A 269 14.56 -3.00 -6.28
C GLU A 269 14.33 -4.25 -7.14
N SER A 270 13.19 -4.93 -7.00
CA SER A 270 12.89 -6.14 -7.77
C SER A 270 12.69 -5.82 -9.25
N LYS A 271 13.66 -6.25 -10.08
CA LYS A 271 13.58 -6.17 -11.55
C LYS A 271 12.46 -7.02 -12.15
N ALA A 272 11.84 -7.88 -11.35
CA ALA A 272 10.73 -8.73 -11.78
C ALA A 272 9.37 -7.99 -11.75
N LEU A 273 9.27 -6.92 -10.96
CA LEU A 273 8.06 -6.12 -10.81
C LEU A 273 8.20 -4.83 -11.62
N ASP A 274 7.91 -4.93 -12.91
CA ASP A 274 7.80 -3.76 -13.78
C ASP A 274 6.34 -3.27 -13.82
N ALA A 275 6.16 -1.99 -14.10
CA ALA A 275 4.83 -1.41 -14.21
C ALA A 275 4.32 -1.48 -15.65
N ALA A 276 3.03 -1.81 -15.80
CA ALA A 276 2.30 -1.59 -17.04
C ALA A 276 2.43 -0.11 -17.49
N PRO A 277 2.23 0.23 -18.79
CA PRO A 277 2.47 1.58 -19.31
C PRO A 277 1.84 2.71 -18.48
N GLY A 278 0.62 2.53 -17.98
CA GLY A 278 -0.07 3.51 -17.12
C GLY A 278 0.51 3.65 -15.71
N GLY A 279 1.17 2.61 -15.17
CA GLY A 279 1.75 2.60 -13.83
C GLY A 279 3.22 3.02 -13.77
N ARG A 280 3.91 3.21 -14.92
CA ARG A 280 5.35 3.54 -14.96
C ARG A 280 5.70 4.79 -14.17
N ARG A 281 4.86 5.84 -14.25
CA ARG A 281 5.06 7.08 -13.48
C ARG A 281 5.00 6.85 -11.97
N ILE A 282 4.09 5.97 -11.53
CA ILE A 282 3.92 5.61 -10.11
C ILE A 282 5.13 4.82 -9.64
N LEU A 283 5.55 3.79 -10.38
CA LEU A 283 6.73 2.99 -10.02
C LEU A 283 8.00 3.84 -9.93
N THR A 284 8.21 4.75 -10.90
CA THR A 284 9.33 5.70 -10.84
C THR A 284 9.22 6.64 -9.63
N GLY A 285 8.02 7.10 -9.29
CA GLY A 285 7.78 7.89 -8.09
C GLY A 285 8.14 7.13 -6.81
N VAL A 286 7.68 5.87 -6.68
CA VAL A 286 7.99 5.00 -5.53
C VAL A 286 9.49 4.74 -5.42
N GLN A 287 10.17 4.43 -6.52
CA GLN A 287 11.62 4.22 -6.54
C GLN A 287 12.40 5.47 -6.10
N ARG A 288 11.97 6.66 -6.55
CA ARG A 288 12.57 7.93 -6.12
C ARG A 288 12.35 8.18 -4.63
N LEU A 289 11.14 8.00 -4.13
CA LEU A 289 10.83 8.12 -2.70
C LEU A 289 11.68 7.16 -1.86
N LEU A 290 11.85 5.92 -2.32
CA LEU A 290 12.69 4.94 -1.62
C LEU A 290 14.16 5.33 -1.60
N SER A 291 14.70 5.85 -2.71
CA SER A 291 16.08 6.33 -2.75
C SER A 291 16.30 7.48 -1.75
N THR A 292 15.34 8.41 -1.63
CA THR A 292 15.43 9.51 -0.67
C THR A 292 15.31 9.05 0.79
N VAL A 293 14.54 8.00 1.08
CA VAL A 293 14.35 7.51 2.45
C VAL A 293 15.50 6.58 2.90
N SER A 294 16.09 5.82 1.98
CA SER A 294 17.25 4.97 2.27
C SER A 294 18.50 5.76 2.66
N ASP A 295 18.68 6.97 2.11
CA ASP A 295 19.76 7.89 2.48
C ASP A 295 19.51 8.61 3.82
N SER A 296 18.26 8.69 4.26
CA SER A 296 17.88 9.40 5.49
C SER A 296 17.86 8.49 6.71
N THR A 297 19.03 8.33 7.34
CA THR A 297 19.16 8.14 8.81
C THR A 297 18.48 9.27 9.61
N LEU A 298 18.00 10.31 8.91
CA LEU A 298 17.28 11.48 9.42
C LEU A 298 15.76 11.27 9.61
N ALA A 299 15.16 10.12 9.25
CA ALA A 299 13.71 9.92 9.47
C ALA A 299 13.33 9.87 10.97
N ILE A 300 14.27 9.51 11.86
CA ILE A 300 14.08 9.65 13.31
C ILE A 300 14.15 11.14 13.71
N ASN A 301 15.03 11.91 13.09
CA ASN A 301 15.20 13.34 13.36
C ASN A 301 14.09 14.20 12.72
N ALA A 302 13.34 13.73 11.74
CA ALA A 302 12.23 14.48 11.12
C ALA A 302 11.00 14.53 12.03
N ALA A 303 10.71 13.43 12.74
CA ALA A 303 9.69 13.44 13.80
C ALA A 303 10.13 14.31 14.99
N GLU A 304 11.43 14.35 15.28
CA GLU A 304 12.02 15.22 16.29
C GLU A 304 12.08 16.70 15.84
N MET A 305 12.27 16.97 14.55
CA MET A 305 12.29 18.33 13.98
C MET A 305 10.89 18.96 13.92
N LEU A 306 9.86 18.19 13.56
CA LEU A 306 8.47 18.66 13.57
C LEU A 306 7.96 18.95 14.99
N THR A 307 8.47 18.23 16.00
CA THR A 307 8.17 18.51 17.42
C THR A 307 9.03 19.62 18.02
N ARG A 308 10.19 19.93 17.43
CA ARG A 308 11.10 20.99 17.92
C ARG A 308 10.80 22.36 17.31
N THR A 309 10.18 22.43 16.13
CA THR A 309 9.72 23.70 15.54
C THR A 309 8.58 24.35 16.34
N ASP A 310 7.72 23.54 16.97
CA ASP A 310 6.66 24.07 17.86
C ASP A 310 7.22 24.59 19.19
N ASN A 311 8.29 23.99 19.72
CA ASN A 311 8.93 24.44 20.95
C ASN A 311 9.85 25.66 20.78
N ALA A 312 10.34 25.94 19.56
CA ALA A 312 11.20 27.09 19.29
C ALA A 312 10.43 28.42 19.16
N LEU A 313 9.13 28.38 18.81
CA LEU A 313 8.27 29.57 18.82
C LEU A 313 7.83 29.99 20.23
N ALA A 314 7.97 29.11 21.24
CA ALA A 314 7.61 29.39 22.63
C ALA A 314 8.73 30.04 23.47
N ALA A 315 9.92 30.29 22.90
CA ALA A 315 11.11 30.72 23.65
C ALA A 315 11.69 32.08 23.18
N LEU A 316 10.85 33.02 22.77
CA LEU A 316 11.24 34.43 22.68
C LEU A 316 10.89 35.14 23.99
N PRO A 317 11.84 35.82 24.66
CA PRO A 317 11.52 36.60 25.86
C PRO A 317 10.64 37.79 25.46
N GLY A 318 9.45 37.88 26.05
CA GLY A 318 8.52 38.97 25.83
C GLY A 318 9.11 40.33 26.22
N PRO A 319 8.73 41.43 25.55
CA PRO A 319 9.24 42.76 25.86
C PRO A 319 8.72 43.25 27.23
N PRO A 320 9.49 44.06 27.98
CA PRO A 320 9.08 44.54 29.29
C PRO A 320 7.88 45.50 29.18
N CYS A 321 6.90 45.30 30.06
CA CYS A 321 5.73 46.18 30.23
C CYS A 321 6.17 47.62 30.51
N GLN A 322 5.76 48.55 29.64
CA GLN A 322 5.72 49.98 29.96
C GLN A 322 4.26 50.43 30.17
N PRO A 323 3.99 51.32 31.14
CA PRO A 323 2.64 51.79 31.44
C PRO A 323 2.13 52.71 30.33
N ARG A 324 0.92 52.44 29.83
CA ARG A 324 0.23 53.25 28.81
C ARG A 324 -0.05 54.66 29.36
N GLN A 325 0.48 55.67 28.67
CA GLN A 325 0.07 57.06 28.85
C GLN A 325 -1.27 57.29 28.16
N HIS A 326 -2.20 57.94 28.86
CA HIS A 326 -3.45 58.45 28.33
C HIS A 326 -3.21 59.43 27.18
N VAL A 327 -3.81 59.18 26.02
CA VAL A 327 -4.00 60.20 24.98
C VAL A 327 -5.51 60.44 24.87
N GLY A 328 -5.94 61.60 25.33
CA GLY A 328 -7.33 62.04 25.26
C GLY A 328 -7.76 62.25 23.80
N ALA A 329 -8.81 61.53 23.40
CA ALA A 329 -9.51 61.81 22.16
C ALA A 329 -10.66 62.77 22.45
N GLY A 330 -10.53 64.00 21.94
CA GLY A 330 -11.58 65.01 21.95
C GLY A 330 -12.73 64.63 21.02
N ILE A 331 -13.94 64.85 21.53
CA ILE A 331 -15.24 64.77 20.86
C ILE A 331 -15.33 65.83 19.73
N PRO A 332 -15.99 65.56 18.58
CA PRO A 332 -16.59 66.62 17.78
C PRO A 332 -18.11 66.63 17.94
N ALA A 333 -18.62 67.72 18.52
CA ALA A 333 -20.03 68.06 18.50
C ALA A 333 -20.38 68.74 17.16
N ALA A 334 -21.48 68.30 16.54
CA ALA A 334 -22.09 68.95 15.40
C ALA A 334 -22.97 70.14 15.85
N ALA A 335 -22.85 71.29 15.19
CA ALA A 335 -23.97 72.15 14.71
C ALA A 335 -23.52 73.60 14.45
N ALA A 336 -23.75 74.07 13.22
CA ALA A 336 -24.25 75.42 12.96
C ALA A 336 -24.95 75.45 11.59
N ARG A 337 -26.24 75.78 11.61
CA ARG A 337 -26.96 76.37 10.47
C ARG A 337 -26.60 77.85 10.41
N GLY A 338 -26.49 78.39 9.20
CA GLY A 338 -26.23 79.80 8.90
C GLY A 338 -25.61 79.91 7.53
#